data_AF-A0A2T7PMV9-F1
#
_entry.id   AF-A0A2T7PMV9-F1
#
_cell.length_a   1.000
_cell.length_b   1.000
_cell.length_c   1.000
_cell.angle_alpha   90.00
_cell.angle_beta   90.00
_cell.angle_gamma   90.00
#
_symmetry.space_group_name_H-M   'P 1'
#
loop_
_entity.id
_entity.type
_entity.pdbx_description
1 polymer ?
#
loop_
_entity_poly.entity_id
_entity_poly.type
_entity_poly.pdbx_seq_one_letter_code
_entity_poly.pdbx_strand_id
1 'polypeptide(L)'
;MLQTKSPALTPTSATRCAATELGCTNIAYPLLVLRRMPTGRQTDCVLTKGWGLRGVMLAALLAALMSSLTSIFNSASSMFTMDIWRRFRRRASQQELMIVGRLCVVALLVVSIVWLPILEASQSGQLWNYLQAISSYTAPPWCFVFLLALFWKGTTEPGAFWGLMISLAVGLTRMVLDFAMPAPDCGSREQDTRPAVLAKVHFLHFAIILSGVCIISTVTISLLTKPRPPEKLRRVTFWTRNDLLDPEETESEDDFAEGDNDSVEKLTVPQKKSVSRLLYNWVCGVETKPKPKLTKLEKEVIKQKMKSIAEDPMSTRINTAAALIICTVCTFLLGFFG
;
A
#
# COMPACT_ATOMS: atom_id res chain seq x y z
N MET A 1 23.53 -13.72 -26.65
CA MET A 1 22.71 -13.80 -27.87
C MET A 1 21.28 -14.09 -27.46
N LEU A 2 20.43 -13.06 -27.47
CA LEU A 2 18.99 -13.11 -27.78
C LEU A 2 18.48 -11.66 -27.68
N GLN A 3 19.03 -10.81 -28.55
CA GLN A 3 18.31 -9.62 -28.97
C GLN A 3 17.12 -10.12 -29.79
N THR A 4 15.93 -10.13 -29.20
CA THR A 4 14.71 -10.19 -29.99
C THR A 4 14.63 -8.87 -30.76
N LYS A 5 15.06 -8.94 -32.02
CA LYS A 5 14.83 -7.92 -33.05
C LYS A 5 13.36 -7.50 -32.95
N SER A 6 13.12 -6.30 -32.43
CA SER A 6 11.83 -5.63 -32.64
C SER A 6 11.62 -5.53 -34.14
N PRO A 7 10.47 -5.99 -34.68
CA PRO A 7 10.19 -5.81 -36.09
C PRO A 7 10.16 -4.30 -36.37
N ALA A 8 10.94 -3.89 -37.37
CA ALA A 8 10.98 -2.52 -37.85
C ALA A 8 9.54 -2.01 -38.03
N LEU A 9 9.17 -0.95 -37.29
CA LEU A 9 7.92 -0.26 -37.51
C LEU A 9 7.93 0.26 -38.94
N THR A 10 7.00 -0.20 -39.76
CA THR A 10 6.71 0.38 -41.07
C THR A 10 6.30 1.86 -40.88
N PRO A 11 6.66 2.76 -41.81
CA PRO A 11 6.47 4.22 -41.66
C PRO A 11 5.01 4.65 -41.45
N THR A 12 4.04 3.80 -41.81
CA THR A 12 2.60 4.01 -41.59
C THR A 12 2.13 3.67 -40.17
N SER A 13 2.90 2.91 -39.39
CA SER A 13 2.61 2.60 -37.98
C SER A 13 3.20 3.65 -37.03
N ALA A 14 4.35 4.23 -37.38
CA ALA A 14 4.97 5.34 -36.66
C ALA A 14 4.10 6.61 -36.68
N THR A 15 3.44 6.91 -37.81
CA THR A 15 2.52 8.06 -37.93
C THR A 15 1.27 7.95 -37.06
N ARG A 16 0.88 6.73 -36.63
CA ARG A 16 -0.28 6.52 -35.76
C ARG A 16 0.06 6.60 -34.26
N CYS A 17 1.32 6.32 -33.88
CA CYS A 17 1.84 6.66 -32.55
C CYS A 17 2.26 8.14 -32.45
N ALA A 18 2.48 8.83 -33.58
CA ALA A 18 2.83 10.25 -33.62
C ALA A 18 1.70 11.22 -33.23
N ALA A 19 0.48 10.73 -32.99
CA ALA A 19 -0.64 11.58 -32.55
C ALA A 19 -0.66 11.81 -31.03
N THR A 20 0.23 11.16 -30.28
CA THR A 20 0.38 11.40 -28.84
C THR A 20 1.87 11.42 -28.51
N GLU A 21 2.39 12.56 -28.05
CA GLU A 21 3.76 12.65 -27.48
C GLU A 21 3.92 11.81 -26.19
N LEU A 22 2.82 11.22 -25.71
CA LEU A 22 2.76 10.24 -24.63
C LEU A 22 3.11 8.85 -25.18
N GLY A 23 4.28 8.31 -24.82
CA GLY A 23 4.77 7.01 -25.33
C GLY A 23 3.77 5.84 -25.26
N CYS A 24 3.82 4.99 -26.29
CA CYS A 24 2.84 3.94 -26.61
C CYS A 24 2.85 2.70 -25.67
N THR A 25 3.64 2.69 -24.58
CA THR A 25 3.82 1.49 -23.72
C THR A 25 2.58 1.19 -22.87
N ASN A 26 1.96 2.20 -22.25
CA ASN A 26 0.88 1.99 -21.27
C ASN A 26 -0.41 1.45 -21.91
N ILE A 27 -0.61 1.72 -23.21
CA ILE A 27 -1.78 1.27 -23.99
C ILE A 27 -1.53 -0.06 -24.73
N ALA A 28 -0.30 -0.59 -24.69
CA ALA A 28 0.09 -1.75 -25.47
C ALA A 28 -0.72 -3.01 -25.10
N TYR A 29 -0.92 -3.28 -23.81
CA TYR A 29 -1.65 -4.46 -23.35
C TYR A 29 -3.14 -4.40 -23.73
N PRO A 30 -3.91 -3.34 -23.40
CA PRO A 30 -5.29 -3.21 -23.87
C PRO A 30 -5.41 -3.27 -25.39
N LEU A 31 -4.51 -2.61 -26.13
CA LEU A 31 -4.53 -2.65 -27.60
C LEU A 31 -4.22 -4.04 -28.16
N LEU A 32 -3.32 -4.79 -27.52
CA LEU A 32 -3.04 -6.16 -27.90
C LEU A 32 -4.28 -7.03 -27.74
N VAL A 33 -4.99 -6.91 -26.61
CA VAL A 33 -6.28 -7.61 -26.40
C VAL A 33 -7.31 -7.21 -27.47
N LEU A 34 -7.46 -5.91 -27.72
CA LEU A 34 -8.46 -5.39 -28.67
C LEU A 34 -8.14 -5.78 -30.13
N ARG A 35 -6.86 -5.92 -30.50
CA ARG A 35 -6.43 -6.21 -31.89
C ARG A 35 -6.18 -7.69 -32.17
N ARG A 36 -5.75 -8.47 -31.19
CA ARG A 36 -5.40 -9.89 -31.37
C ARG A 36 -6.53 -10.85 -31.05
N MET A 37 -7.53 -10.43 -30.28
CA MET A 37 -8.67 -11.31 -30.01
C MET A 37 -9.64 -11.34 -31.20
N PRO A 38 -9.97 -12.53 -31.73
CA PRO A 38 -10.88 -12.67 -32.84
C PRO A 38 -12.26 -12.13 -32.45
N THR A 39 -12.67 -11.04 -33.08
CA THR A 39 -14.08 -10.63 -33.10
C THR A 39 -14.77 -11.54 -34.09
N GLY A 40 -15.61 -12.45 -33.61
CA GLY A 40 -16.39 -13.36 -34.45
C GLY A 40 -17.13 -12.60 -35.55
N ARG A 41 -16.52 -12.57 -36.74
CA ARG A 41 -17.18 -12.26 -38.01
C ARG A 41 -17.03 -13.50 -38.86
N GLN A 42 -18.04 -14.36 -38.72
CA GLN A 42 -18.52 -15.38 -39.64
C GLN A 42 -17.78 -15.45 -40.99
N THR A 43 -17.00 -16.51 -41.23
CA THR A 43 -16.99 -17.18 -42.55
C THR A 43 -16.71 -18.68 -42.51
N ASP A 44 -16.15 -19.28 -41.44
CA ASP A 44 -15.83 -20.72 -41.50
C ASP A 44 -16.50 -21.54 -40.39
N CYS A 45 -17.43 -22.39 -40.82
CA CYS A 45 -18.19 -23.34 -40.01
C CYS A 45 -17.33 -24.52 -39.56
N VAL A 46 -16.48 -24.35 -38.54
CA VAL A 46 -15.98 -25.47 -37.72
C VAL A 46 -15.90 -25.04 -36.25
N LEU A 47 -16.83 -25.58 -35.45
CA LEU A 47 -16.78 -25.83 -34.01
C LEU A 47 -15.74 -25.05 -33.16
N THR A 48 -16.07 -23.83 -32.75
CA THR A 48 -15.69 -23.34 -31.40
C THR A 48 -16.60 -22.19 -30.99
N LYS A 49 -17.26 -22.32 -29.83
CA LYS A 49 -18.09 -21.28 -29.19
C LYS A 49 -17.20 -20.11 -28.72
N GLY A 50 -16.73 -19.27 -29.64
CA GLY A 50 -15.86 -18.12 -29.37
C GLY A 50 -16.57 -16.76 -29.33
N TRP A 51 -17.91 -16.74 -29.23
CA TRP A 51 -18.68 -15.50 -29.21
C TRP A 51 -18.51 -14.81 -27.86
N GLY A 52 -17.72 -13.72 -27.82
CA GLY A 52 -17.62 -12.86 -26.64
C GLY A 52 -16.31 -12.94 -25.85
N LEU A 53 -15.29 -13.71 -26.27
CA LEU A 53 -14.01 -13.82 -25.54
C LEU A 53 -13.33 -12.45 -25.33
N ARG A 54 -13.42 -11.55 -26.32
CA ARG A 54 -12.95 -10.16 -26.19
C ARG A 54 -13.68 -9.40 -25.09
N GLY A 55 -15.00 -9.57 -24.99
CA GLY A 55 -15.82 -8.95 -23.94
C GLY A 55 -15.50 -9.52 -22.57
N VAL A 56 -15.32 -10.84 -22.48
CA VAL A 56 -14.94 -11.54 -21.23
C VAL A 56 -13.57 -11.08 -20.74
N MET A 57 -12.57 -10.97 -21.61
CA MET A 57 -11.22 -10.51 -21.22
C MET A 57 -11.23 -9.04 -20.77
N LEU A 58 -11.96 -8.16 -21.45
CA LEU A 58 -12.11 -6.76 -21.02
C LEU A 58 -12.86 -6.64 -19.70
N ALA A 59 -13.94 -7.42 -19.52
CA ALA A 59 -14.69 -7.48 -18.27
C ALA A 59 -13.82 -8.00 -17.13
N ALA A 60 -13.01 -9.05 -17.35
CA ALA A 60 -12.08 -9.57 -16.36
C ALA A 60 -11.00 -8.54 -15.97
N LEU A 61 -10.45 -7.81 -16.95
CA LEU A 61 -9.49 -6.74 -16.68
C LEU A 61 -10.12 -5.62 -15.84
N LEU A 62 -11.32 -5.14 -16.21
CA LEU A 62 -12.03 -4.12 -15.45
C LEU A 62 -12.41 -4.60 -14.04
N ALA A 63 -12.85 -5.85 -13.89
CA ALA A 63 -13.17 -6.44 -12.60
C ALA A 63 -11.92 -6.55 -11.70
N ALA A 64 -10.78 -6.96 -12.25
CA ALA A 64 -9.51 -7.02 -11.50
C ALA A 64 -9.04 -5.63 -11.04
N LEU A 65 -9.19 -4.61 -11.90
CA LEU A 65 -8.89 -3.22 -11.56
C LEU A 65 -9.82 -2.71 -10.45
N MET A 66 -11.13 -2.94 -10.56
CA MET A 66 -12.10 -2.54 -9.54
C MET A 66 -11.85 -3.20 -8.19
N SER A 67 -11.48 -4.49 -8.18
CA SER A 67 -11.12 -5.22 -6.95
C SER A 67 -9.91 -4.60 -6.26
N SER A 68 -8.86 -4.30 -7.03
CA SER A 68 -7.63 -3.69 -6.50
C SER A 68 -7.89 -2.29 -5.93
N LEU A 69 -8.64 -1.45 -6.66
CA LEU A 69 -9.03 -0.11 -6.20
C LEU A 69 -9.88 -0.17 -4.92
N THR A 70 -10.85 -1.09 -4.86
CA THR A 70 -11.71 -1.27 -3.69
C THR A 70 -10.88 -1.66 -2.46
N SER A 71 -9.90 -2.57 -2.62
CA SER A 71 -9.02 -2.99 -1.53
C SER A 71 -8.14 -1.85 -1.01
N ILE A 72 -7.57 -1.04 -1.91
CA ILE A 72 -6.73 0.11 -1.55
C ILE A 72 -7.54 1.15 -0.80
N PHE A 73 -8.72 1.53 -1.30
CA PHE A 73 -9.57 2.53 -0.63
C PHE A 73 -10.10 2.02 0.71
N ASN A 74 -10.45 0.73 0.82
CA ASN A 74 -10.87 0.15 2.08
C ASN A 74 -9.75 0.21 3.13
N SER A 75 -8.54 -0.22 2.76
CA SER A 75 -7.37 -0.18 3.64
C SER A 75 -7.03 1.26 4.07
N ALA A 76 -7.00 2.20 3.12
CA ALA A 76 -6.73 3.61 3.42
C ALA A 76 -7.79 4.24 4.34
N SER A 77 -9.07 3.90 4.14
CA SER A 77 -10.16 4.36 5.00
C SER A 77 -10.05 3.81 6.43
N SER A 78 -9.60 2.56 6.57
CA SER A 78 -9.35 1.94 7.87
C SER A 78 -8.17 2.61 8.57
N MET A 79 -7.05 2.83 7.88
CA MET A 79 -5.90 3.57 8.44
C MET A 79 -6.31 4.98 8.87
N PHE A 80 -7.08 5.70 8.06
CA PHE A 80 -7.53 7.04 8.43
C PHE A 80 -8.47 7.03 9.65
N THR A 81 -9.44 6.11 9.69
CA THR A 81 -10.40 6.04 10.80
C THR A 81 -9.77 5.57 12.10
N MET A 82 -8.90 4.56 12.05
CA MET A 82 -8.26 4.02 13.25
C MET A 82 -7.08 4.87 13.71
N ASP A 83 -6.18 5.28 12.81
CA ASP A 83 -4.93 5.93 13.20
C ASP A 83 -5.09 7.45 13.43
N ILE A 84 -5.96 8.11 12.63
CA ILE A 84 -6.11 9.57 12.66
C ILE A 84 -7.38 9.97 13.42
N TRP A 85 -8.54 9.42 13.05
CA TRP A 85 -9.82 9.87 13.62
C TRP A 85 -9.95 9.56 15.11
N ARG A 86 -9.56 8.35 15.56
CA ARG A 86 -9.56 8.02 17.00
C ARG A 86 -8.56 8.85 17.81
N ARG A 87 -7.43 9.25 17.20
CA ARG A 87 -6.43 10.12 17.85
C ARG A 87 -7.00 11.51 18.11
N PHE A 88 -7.73 12.07 17.13
CA PHE A 88 -8.37 13.38 17.24
C PHE A 88 -9.60 13.36 18.15
N ARG A 89 -10.45 12.34 18.00
CA ARG A 89 -11.66 12.14 18.81
C ARG A 89 -11.56 10.85 19.60
N ARG A 90 -10.98 10.94 20.80
CA ARG A 90 -10.75 9.82 21.73
C ARG A 90 -12.02 9.03 22.15
N ARG A 91 -13.22 9.58 21.93
CA ARG A 91 -14.53 8.94 22.19
C ARG A 91 -15.41 9.00 20.94
N ALA A 92 -14.97 8.36 19.85
CA ALA A 92 -15.76 8.23 18.63
C ALA A 92 -16.66 6.99 18.73
N SER A 93 -17.97 7.16 18.50
CA SER A 93 -18.91 6.03 18.46
C SER A 93 -18.62 5.14 17.25
N GLN A 94 -18.93 3.84 17.33
CA GLN A 94 -18.80 2.91 16.20
C GLN A 94 -19.55 3.40 14.94
N GLN A 95 -20.72 4.02 15.12
CA GLN A 95 -21.52 4.58 14.01
C GLN A 95 -20.80 5.72 13.29
N GLU A 96 -20.15 6.59 14.07
CA GLU A 96 -19.38 7.71 13.56
C GLU A 96 -18.18 7.20 12.74
N LEU A 97 -17.49 6.17 13.23
CA LEU A 97 -16.34 5.59 12.55
C LEU A 97 -16.69 5.02 11.17
N MET A 98 -17.86 4.37 11.05
CA MET A 98 -18.37 3.83 9.77
C MET A 98 -18.73 4.95 8.78
N ILE A 99 -19.32 6.05 9.25
CA ILE A 99 -19.67 7.20 8.41
C ILE A 99 -18.41 7.91 7.92
N VAL A 100 -17.45 8.15 8.82
CA VAL A 100 -16.17 8.79 8.49
C VAL A 100 -15.39 7.92 7.51
N GLY A 101 -15.34 6.60 7.70
CA GLY A 101 -14.69 5.70 6.75
C GLY A 101 -15.22 5.83 5.32
N ARG A 102 -16.55 5.88 5.16
CA ARG A 102 -17.18 6.07 3.84
C ARG A 102 -16.91 7.45 3.24
N LEU A 103 -16.97 8.49 4.06
CA LEU A 103 -16.64 9.85 3.61
C LEU A 103 -15.19 9.93 3.15
N CYS A 104 -14.28 9.25 3.84
CA CYS A 104 -12.87 9.17 3.45
C CYS A 104 -12.70 8.46 2.11
N VAL A 105 -13.42 7.37 1.85
CA VAL A 105 -13.40 6.71 0.53
C VAL A 105 -13.83 7.68 -0.58
N VAL A 106 -14.90 8.44 -0.38
CA VAL A 106 -15.36 9.44 -1.35
C VAL A 106 -14.32 10.54 -1.56
N ALA A 107 -13.72 11.05 -0.48
CA ALA A 107 -12.67 12.07 -0.56
C ALA A 107 -11.42 11.57 -1.29
N LEU A 108 -10.96 10.35 -0.98
CA LEU A 108 -9.82 9.72 -1.65
C LEU A 108 -10.10 9.51 -3.15
N LEU A 109 -11.34 9.17 -3.53
CA LEU A 109 -11.75 9.03 -4.92
C LEU A 109 -11.66 10.38 -5.66
N VAL A 110 -12.15 11.47 -5.06
CA VAL A 110 -12.06 12.81 -5.65
C VAL A 110 -10.60 13.24 -5.84
N VAL A 111 -9.76 13.07 -4.81
CA VAL A 111 -8.32 13.37 -4.89
C VAL A 111 -7.65 12.53 -5.99
N SER A 112 -8.01 11.26 -6.13
CA SER A 112 -7.46 10.38 -7.18
C SER A 112 -7.79 10.89 -8.59
N ILE A 113 -9.02 11.40 -8.81
CA ILE A 113 -9.43 11.98 -10.10
C ILE A 113 -8.66 13.27 -10.37
N VAL A 114 -8.50 14.13 -9.35
CA VAL A 114 -7.75 15.40 -9.46
C VAL A 114 -6.26 15.16 -9.75
N TRP A 115 -5.72 14.00 -9.37
CA TRP A 115 -4.32 13.67 -9.61
C TRP A 115 -4.01 13.19 -11.04
N LEU A 116 -5.02 12.73 -11.80
CA LEU A 116 -4.84 12.27 -13.18
C LEU A 116 -4.12 13.27 -14.12
N PRO A 117 -4.45 14.57 -14.17
CA PRO A 117 -3.73 15.51 -15.04
C PRO A 117 -2.24 15.65 -14.70
N ILE A 118 -1.88 15.48 -13.43
CA ILE A 118 -0.48 15.55 -12.98
C ILE A 118 0.29 14.33 -13.52
N LEU A 119 -0.35 13.15 -13.54
CA LEU A 119 0.26 11.94 -14.11
C LEU A 119 0.59 12.11 -15.59
N GLU A 120 -0.35 12.66 -16.36
CA GLU A 120 -0.17 12.92 -17.81
C GLU A 120 0.94 13.94 -18.08
N ALA A 121 1.09 14.95 -17.21
CA ALA A 121 2.15 15.96 -17.34
C ALA A 121 3.55 15.44 -16.96
N SER A 122 3.64 14.42 -16.11
CA SER A 122 4.89 14.06 -15.45
C SER A 122 5.83 13.16 -16.24
N GLN A 123 5.33 12.36 -17.20
CA GLN A 123 6.18 11.45 -17.98
C GLN A 123 5.59 11.17 -19.37
N SER A 124 6.35 11.52 -20.40
CA SER A 124 6.17 11.24 -21.83
C SER A 124 6.24 9.74 -22.17
N GLY A 125 5.46 8.89 -21.49
CA GLY A 125 5.10 7.54 -21.98
C GLY A 125 5.39 6.29 -21.16
N GLN A 126 5.90 6.41 -19.92
CA GLN A 126 6.27 5.24 -19.11
C GLN A 126 5.71 5.33 -17.69
N LEU A 127 4.43 4.95 -17.51
CA LEU A 127 3.73 4.99 -16.21
C LEU A 127 4.41 4.09 -15.16
N TRP A 128 4.96 2.96 -15.61
CA TRP A 128 5.69 2.03 -14.74
C TRP A 128 6.90 2.69 -14.07
N ASN A 129 7.70 3.45 -14.81
CA ASN A 129 8.87 4.13 -14.27
C ASN A 129 8.49 5.22 -13.27
N TYR A 130 7.38 5.93 -13.52
CA TYR A 130 6.82 6.88 -12.57
C TYR A 130 6.40 6.21 -11.24
N LEU A 131 5.61 5.14 -11.32
CA LEU A 131 5.14 4.40 -10.13
C LEU A 131 6.31 3.82 -9.34
N GLN A 132 7.31 3.28 -10.04
CA GLN A 132 8.50 2.71 -9.42
C GLN A 132 9.38 3.79 -8.78
N ALA A 133 9.52 4.97 -9.40
CA ALA A 133 10.28 6.09 -8.84
C ALA A 133 9.66 6.57 -7.51
N ILE A 134 8.35 6.82 -7.48
CA ILE A 134 7.65 7.26 -6.25
C ILE A 134 7.78 6.20 -5.15
N SER A 135 7.55 4.93 -5.49
CA SER A 135 7.69 3.83 -4.55
C SER A 135 9.12 3.74 -3.99
N SER A 136 10.13 4.00 -4.82
CA SER A 136 11.54 3.99 -4.45
C SER A 136 11.93 5.12 -3.49
N TYR A 137 11.19 6.23 -3.46
CA TYR A 137 11.44 7.34 -2.53
C TYR A 137 10.84 7.11 -1.14
N THR A 138 9.86 6.22 -1.00
CA THR A 138 9.12 6.05 0.27
C THR A 138 9.26 4.66 0.89
N ALA A 139 9.16 3.60 0.08
CA ALA A 139 9.14 2.23 0.59
C ALA A 139 10.47 1.79 1.25
N PRO A 140 11.65 2.07 0.69
CA PRO A 140 12.91 1.61 1.28
C PRO A 140 13.17 2.18 2.68
N PRO A 141 13.06 3.50 2.95
CA PRO A 141 13.21 4.05 4.30
C PRO A 141 12.31 3.38 5.33
N TRP A 142 11.04 3.11 4.99
CA TRP A 142 10.11 2.39 5.87
C TRP A 142 10.64 1.00 6.21
N CYS A 143 10.99 0.21 5.20
CA CYS A 143 11.54 -1.14 5.41
C CYS A 143 12.79 -1.12 6.29
N PHE A 144 13.73 -0.22 6.07
CA PHE A 144 14.98 -0.18 6.82
C PHE A 144 14.79 0.25 8.28
N VAL A 145 13.87 1.17 8.57
CA VAL A 145 13.54 1.54 9.95
C VAL A 145 12.86 0.39 10.69
N PHE A 146 11.96 -0.35 10.03
CA PHE A 146 11.37 -1.55 10.62
C PHE A 146 12.42 -2.64 10.87
N LEU A 147 13.31 -2.89 9.92
CA LEU A 147 14.40 -3.85 10.10
C LEU A 147 15.33 -3.43 11.26
N LEU A 148 15.68 -2.14 11.33
CA LEU A 148 16.50 -1.60 12.41
C LEU A 148 15.80 -1.76 13.76
N ALA A 149 14.50 -1.46 13.85
CA ALA A 149 13.71 -1.64 15.07
C ALA A 149 13.63 -3.11 15.53
N LEU A 150 13.57 -4.07 14.60
CA LEU A 150 13.52 -5.50 14.90
C LEU A 150 14.87 -6.08 15.34
N PHE A 151 15.97 -5.68 14.69
CA PHE A 151 17.30 -6.26 14.92
C PHE A 151 18.16 -5.47 15.91
N TRP A 152 17.89 -4.19 16.15
CA TRP A 152 18.67 -3.34 17.04
C TRP A 152 17.83 -2.82 18.23
N LYS A 153 18.16 -3.31 19.43
CA LYS A 153 17.52 -2.92 20.70
C LYS A 153 17.68 -1.43 21.05
N GLY A 154 18.65 -0.75 20.45
CA GLY A 154 18.96 0.64 20.71
C GLY A 154 18.02 1.63 20.01
N THR A 155 17.02 1.17 19.25
CA THR A 155 16.07 2.03 18.54
C THR A 155 15.08 2.69 19.50
N THR A 156 15.08 4.02 19.53
CA THR A 156 14.18 4.86 20.33
C THR A 156 13.01 5.38 19.50
N GLU A 157 11.88 5.68 20.14
CA GLU A 157 10.70 6.27 19.51
C GLU A 157 11.02 7.59 18.74
N PRO A 158 11.67 8.59 19.36
CA PRO A 158 12.03 9.82 18.64
C PRO A 158 13.09 9.58 17.56
N GLY A 159 14.02 8.63 17.75
CA GLY A 159 14.98 8.23 16.72
C GLY A 159 14.30 7.71 15.45
N ALA A 160 13.36 6.78 15.61
CA ALA A 160 12.59 6.24 14.49
C ALA A 160 11.71 7.30 13.83
N PHE A 161 11.02 8.14 14.62
CA PHE A 161 10.15 9.20 14.10
C PHE A 161 10.94 10.23 13.29
N TRP A 162 12.00 10.83 13.87
CA TRP A 162 12.77 11.86 13.18
C TRP A 162 13.63 11.30 12.05
N GLY A 163 14.16 10.09 12.16
CA GLY A 163 14.88 9.43 11.07
C GLY A 163 13.98 9.19 9.85
N LEU A 164 12.74 8.76 10.07
CA LEU A 164 11.72 8.67 9.02
C LEU A 164 11.39 10.05 8.45
N MET A 165 11.14 11.07 9.28
CA MET A 165 10.81 12.42 8.80
C MET A 165 11.93 13.05 7.97
N ILE A 166 13.20 12.90 8.37
CA ILE A 166 14.35 13.40 7.61
C ILE A 166 14.43 12.70 6.25
N SER A 167 14.32 11.37 6.23
CA SER A 167 14.34 10.61 4.97
C SER A 167 13.15 10.96 4.06
N LEU A 168 11.96 11.18 4.64
CA LEU A 168 10.79 11.60 3.89
C LEU A 168 10.98 13.00 3.29
N ALA A 169 11.56 13.94 4.05
CA ALA A 169 11.87 15.28 3.55
C ALA A 169 12.88 15.26 2.39
N VAL A 170 13.93 14.44 2.49
CA VAL A 170 14.92 14.27 1.42
C VAL A 170 14.29 13.61 0.19
N GLY A 171 13.48 12.56 0.38
CA GLY A 171 12.74 11.89 -0.70
C GLY A 171 11.72 12.81 -1.37
N LEU A 172 10.98 13.62 -0.60
CA LEU A 172 10.02 14.59 -1.11
C LEU A 172 10.71 15.72 -1.88
N THR A 173 11.85 16.20 -1.39
CA THR A 173 12.66 17.21 -2.11
C THR A 173 13.10 16.65 -3.47
N ARG A 174 13.57 15.40 -3.51
CA ARG A 174 13.92 14.71 -4.76
C ARG A 174 12.72 14.58 -5.70
N MET A 175 11.55 14.22 -5.18
CA MET A 175 10.31 14.12 -5.94
C MET A 175 9.91 15.47 -6.55
N VAL A 176 9.91 16.54 -5.76
CA VAL A 176 9.60 17.90 -6.23
C VAL A 176 10.59 18.36 -7.30
N LEU A 177 11.88 18.03 -7.16
CA LEU A 177 12.90 18.35 -8.17
C LEU A 177 12.69 17.57 -9.49
N ASP A 178 12.26 16.31 -9.44
CA ASP A 178 11.88 15.56 -10.65
C ASP A 178 10.68 16.20 -11.37
N PHE A 179 9.69 16.67 -10.61
CA PHE A 179 8.53 17.35 -11.18
C PHE A 179 8.86 18.74 -11.72
N ALA A 180 9.71 19.50 -11.04
CA ALA A 180 10.08 20.86 -11.44
C ALA A 180 11.05 20.89 -12.63
N MET A 181 11.91 19.87 -12.75
CA MET A 181 12.89 19.74 -13.83
C MET A 181 12.75 18.38 -14.53
N PRO A 182 11.73 18.22 -15.40
CA PRO A 182 11.54 16.99 -16.15
C PRO A 182 12.77 16.68 -17.01
N ALA A 183 13.04 15.40 -17.22
CA ALA A 183 14.11 14.97 -18.09
C ALA A 183 13.82 15.41 -19.54
N PRO A 184 14.79 16.00 -20.25
CA PRO A 184 14.62 16.29 -21.68
C PRO A 184 14.47 14.97 -22.44
N ASP A 185 13.65 14.98 -23.49
CA ASP A 185 13.42 13.79 -24.32
C ASP A 185 14.72 13.30 -24.96
N CYS A 186 14.89 11.97 -25.00
CA CYS A 186 16.06 11.33 -25.59
C CYS A 186 16.24 11.77 -27.05
N GLY A 187 17.22 12.64 -27.31
CA GLY A 187 17.57 13.12 -28.66
C GLY A 187 17.25 14.59 -28.93
N SER A 188 16.65 15.33 -28.00
CA SER A 188 16.60 16.79 -28.08
C SER A 188 17.99 17.37 -27.81
N ARG A 189 18.45 18.31 -28.64
CA ARG A 189 19.77 18.95 -28.55
C ARG A 189 19.82 20.05 -27.47
N GLU A 190 19.02 19.90 -26.43
CA GLU A 190 18.83 20.89 -25.38
C GLU A 190 19.84 20.65 -24.25
N GLN A 191 20.45 21.72 -23.73
CA GLN A 191 21.42 21.59 -22.64
C GLN A 191 20.71 21.20 -21.35
N ASP A 192 21.13 20.08 -20.74
CA ASP A 192 20.58 19.60 -19.49
C ASP A 192 20.95 20.56 -18.34
N THR A 193 19.98 21.36 -17.88
CA THR A 193 20.14 22.31 -16.78
C THR A 193 20.01 21.67 -15.39
N ARG A 194 19.82 20.34 -15.30
CA ARG A 194 19.62 19.64 -14.02
C ARG A 194 20.94 19.53 -13.23
N PRO A 195 20.89 19.66 -11.89
CA PRO A 195 22.07 19.43 -11.06
C PRO A 195 22.63 18.01 -11.26
N ALA A 196 23.94 17.84 -11.18
CA ALA A 196 24.62 16.58 -11.54
C ALA A 196 24.11 15.36 -10.75
N VAL A 197 23.65 15.57 -9.51
CA VAL A 197 23.04 14.52 -8.66
C VAL A 197 21.68 14.06 -9.22
N LEU A 198 20.94 14.97 -9.85
CA LEU A 198 19.63 14.69 -10.47
C LEU A 198 19.79 14.01 -11.83
N ALA A 199 20.75 14.46 -12.64
CA ALA A 199 20.96 13.95 -14.00
C ALA A 199 21.66 12.58 -14.04
N LYS A 200 22.56 12.29 -13.10
CA LYS A 200 23.42 11.08 -13.13
C LYS A 200 22.96 9.95 -12.23
N VAL A 201 22.15 10.22 -11.21
CA VAL A 201 21.72 9.20 -10.25
C VAL A 201 20.32 8.70 -10.61
N HIS A 202 20.27 7.46 -11.09
CA HIS A 202 19.00 6.77 -11.33
C HIS A 202 18.22 6.60 -10.01
N PHE A 203 16.88 6.66 -10.06
CA PHE A 203 16.02 6.64 -8.86
C PHE A 203 16.30 5.45 -7.93
N LEU A 204 16.69 4.30 -8.49
CA LEU A 204 17.02 3.10 -7.69
C LEU A 204 18.31 3.25 -6.87
N HIS A 205 19.33 3.95 -7.40
CA HIS A 205 20.55 4.22 -6.65
C HIS A 205 20.29 5.26 -5.55
N PHE A 206 19.45 6.25 -5.86
CA PHE A 206 19.01 7.24 -4.88
C PHE A 206 18.26 6.59 -3.71
N ALA A 207 17.46 5.55 -3.98
CA ALA A 207 16.75 4.78 -2.95
C ALA A 207 17.69 4.16 -1.90
N ILE A 208 18.85 3.62 -2.35
CA ILE A 208 19.88 3.06 -1.46
C ILE A 208 20.55 4.16 -0.63
N ILE A 209 20.81 5.33 -1.23
CA ILE A 209 21.36 6.47 -0.51
C ILE A 209 20.35 6.96 0.54
N LEU A 210 19.07 7.05 0.17
CA LEU A 210 18.01 7.52 1.05
C LEU A 210 17.79 6.58 2.25
N SER A 211 17.85 5.27 2.03
CA SER A 211 17.80 4.31 3.13
C SER A 211 19.02 4.41 4.04
N GLY A 212 20.21 4.63 3.48
CA GLY A 212 21.43 4.91 4.26
C GLY A 212 21.27 6.15 5.15
N VAL A 213 20.75 7.24 4.59
CA VAL A 213 20.45 8.47 5.36
C VAL A 213 19.43 8.20 6.47
N CYS A 214 18.40 7.39 6.19
CA CYS A 214 17.39 7.01 7.19
C CYS A 214 17.99 6.21 8.35
N ILE A 215 18.85 5.22 8.07
CA ILE A 215 19.54 4.43 9.09
C ILE A 215 20.47 5.33 9.92
N ILE A 216 21.32 6.12 9.26
CA ILE A 216 22.29 6.98 9.94
C ILE A 216 21.56 7.98 10.85
N SER A 217 20.56 8.69 10.33
CA SER A 217 19.78 9.66 11.12
C SER A 217 19.05 8.99 12.29
N THR A 218 18.43 7.82 12.07
CA THR A 218 17.78 7.05 13.13
C THR A 218 18.78 6.65 14.22
N VAL A 219 19.93 6.07 13.84
CA VAL A 219 20.98 5.66 14.78
C VAL A 219 21.53 6.85 15.56
N THR A 220 21.88 7.95 14.88
CA THR A 220 22.41 9.15 15.53
C THR A 220 21.44 9.72 16.55
N ILE A 221 20.18 9.94 16.17
CA ILE A 221 19.17 10.50 17.08
C ILE A 221 18.88 9.52 18.22
N SER A 222 18.89 8.21 17.93
CA SER A 222 18.67 7.20 18.95
C SER A 222 19.79 7.12 19.98
N LEU A 223 21.04 7.33 19.58
CA LEU A 223 22.18 7.42 20.49
C LEU A 223 22.17 8.71 21.32
N LEU A 224 21.59 9.79 20.78
CA LEU A 224 21.46 11.08 21.47
C LEU A 224 20.24 11.17 22.40
N THR A 225 19.31 10.21 22.32
CA THR A 225 18.07 10.21 23.11
C THR A 225 18.15 9.20 24.25
N LYS A 226 17.32 9.40 25.29
CA LYS A 226 17.26 8.48 26.45
C LYS A 226 16.93 7.05 25.98
N PRO A 227 17.70 6.04 26.42
CA PRO A 227 17.44 4.65 26.05
C PRO A 227 16.10 4.17 26.63
N ARG A 228 15.41 3.31 25.89
CA ARG A 228 14.13 2.72 26.31
C ARG A 228 14.37 1.75 27.49
N PRO A 229 13.52 1.77 28.54
CA PRO A 229 13.66 0.83 29.65
C PRO A 229 13.51 -0.63 29.16
N PRO A 230 14.24 -1.58 29.76
CA PRO A 230 14.26 -2.98 29.30
C PRO A 230 12.89 -3.66 29.41
N GLU A 231 12.02 -3.19 30.31
CA GLU A 231 10.67 -3.71 30.51
C GLU A 231 9.76 -3.51 29.29
N LYS A 232 9.95 -2.39 28.57
CA LYS A 232 9.21 -2.07 27.34
C LYS A 232 9.84 -2.67 26.08
N LEU A 233 10.97 -3.38 26.20
CA LEU A 233 11.72 -4.03 25.11
C LEU A 233 11.51 -5.56 25.08
N ARG A 234 10.76 -6.12 26.02
CA ARG A 234 10.48 -7.56 26.09
C ARG A 234 9.59 -7.99 24.91
N ARG A 235 9.93 -9.10 24.26
CA ARG A 235 9.20 -9.70 23.12
C ARG A 235 8.93 -8.80 21.90
N VAL A 236 9.55 -7.62 21.78
CA VAL A 236 9.39 -6.72 20.62
C VAL A 236 10.54 -6.78 19.62
N THR A 237 11.74 -7.18 20.04
CA THR A 237 12.91 -7.35 19.14
C THR A 237 13.21 -8.82 18.92
N PHE A 238 13.89 -9.14 17.82
CA PHE A 238 14.29 -10.52 17.51
C PHE A 238 15.08 -11.18 18.64
N TRP A 239 15.89 -10.39 19.35
CA TRP A 239 16.73 -10.84 20.45
C TRP A 239 16.01 -10.98 21.80
N THR A 240 14.85 -10.34 21.98
CA THR A 240 14.03 -10.42 23.22
C THR A 240 12.79 -11.29 23.05
N ARG A 241 12.67 -12.02 21.94
CA ARG A 241 11.50 -12.85 21.62
C ARG A 241 11.18 -13.93 22.68
N ASN A 242 12.20 -14.46 23.35
CA ASN A 242 12.06 -15.57 24.30
C ASN A 242 11.97 -15.11 25.77
N ASP A 243 11.75 -13.82 26.03
CA ASP A 243 11.62 -13.33 27.40
C ASP A 243 10.36 -13.90 28.07
N LEU A 244 10.51 -14.42 29.28
CA LEU A 244 9.43 -15.07 30.05
C LEU A 244 8.44 -14.07 30.65
N LEU A 245 8.89 -12.84 30.91
CA LEU A 245 8.07 -11.78 31.47
C LEU A 245 7.32 -11.03 30.37
N ASP A 246 6.07 -10.67 30.66
CA ASP A 246 5.27 -9.87 29.74
C ASP A 246 5.83 -8.44 29.61
N PRO A 247 5.76 -7.84 28.40
CA PRO A 247 6.12 -6.43 28.21
C PRO A 247 5.13 -5.52 28.95
N GLU A 248 5.65 -4.43 29.51
CA GLU A 248 4.81 -3.33 29.98
C GLU A 248 4.19 -2.65 28.75
N GLU A 249 2.87 -2.77 28.62
CA GLU A 249 2.15 -2.22 27.48
C GLU A 249 2.00 -0.71 27.61
N THR A 250 2.12 -0.02 26.48
CA THR A 250 1.66 1.37 26.36
C THR A 250 0.16 1.32 26.07
N GLU A 251 -0.62 2.27 26.62
CA GLU A 251 -2.10 2.32 26.51
C GLU A 251 -2.62 1.78 25.17
N SER A 252 -3.46 0.75 25.23
CA SER A 252 -3.86 -0.04 24.07
C SER A 252 -5.08 0.57 23.39
N GLU A 253 -5.25 0.33 22.07
CA GLU A 253 -6.43 0.78 21.33
C GLU A 253 -7.75 0.26 21.93
N ASP A 254 -7.69 -0.84 22.68
CA ASP A 254 -8.81 -1.47 23.37
C ASP A 254 -9.26 -0.68 24.61
N ASP A 255 -8.37 0.05 25.28
CA ASP A 255 -8.71 0.90 26.43
C ASP A 255 -9.65 2.04 26.02
N PHE A 256 -9.56 2.51 24.77
CA PHE A 256 -10.46 3.53 24.21
C PHE A 256 -11.87 3.00 23.92
N ALA A 257 -12.01 1.69 23.69
CA ALA A 257 -13.31 1.06 23.37
C ALA A 257 -14.13 0.73 24.63
N GLU A 258 -13.51 0.56 25.80
CA GLU A 258 -14.24 0.27 27.05
C GLU A 258 -15.07 1.47 27.52
N GLY A 259 -14.64 2.70 27.24
CA GLY A 259 -15.35 3.92 27.64
C GLY A 259 -16.71 4.18 26.97
N ASP A 260 -17.05 3.46 25.89
CA ASP A 260 -18.30 3.65 25.13
C ASP A 260 -19.41 2.66 25.56
N ASN A 261 -19.04 1.50 26.12
CA ASN A 261 -20.00 0.43 26.43
C ASN A 261 -20.80 0.64 27.73
N ASP A 262 -20.38 1.56 28.60
CA ASP A 262 -21.13 1.95 29.79
C ASP A 262 -22.19 3.04 29.49
N SER A 263 -22.02 3.77 28.38
CA SER A 263 -22.98 4.79 27.92
C SER A 263 -24.14 4.21 27.09
N VAL A 264 -23.99 3.02 26.49
CA VAL A 264 -25.05 2.37 25.70
C VAL A 264 -26.12 1.70 26.57
N GLU A 265 -25.88 1.54 27.88
CA GLU A 265 -26.84 0.91 28.79
C GLU A 265 -27.96 1.85 29.27
N LYS A 266 -27.92 3.14 28.91
CA LYS A 266 -29.00 4.08 29.23
C LYS A 266 -29.66 4.61 27.96
N LEU A 267 -30.90 4.15 27.78
CA LEU A 267 -31.96 4.64 26.88
C LEU A 267 -31.94 4.13 25.42
N THR A 268 -32.62 3.01 25.19
CA THR A 268 -33.55 2.95 24.06
C THR A 268 -34.89 2.34 24.48
N VAL A 269 -35.81 3.22 24.88
CA VAL A 269 -37.26 3.00 24.83
C VAL A 269 -37.65 2.64 23.38
N PRO A 270 -38.57 1.69 23.13
CA PRO A 270 -38.95 1.32 21.77
C PRO A 270 -39.77 2.45 21.12
N GLN A 271 -39.11 3.29 20.32
CA GLN A 271 -39.76 4.28 19.47
C GLN A 271 -40.01 3.71 18.06
N LYS A 272 -41.21 3.96 17.51
CA LYS A 272 -41.65 3.57 16.15
C LYS A 272 -40.57 3.90 15.11
N LYS A 273 -40.00 2.87 14.48
CA LYS A 273 -38.92 3.02 13.49
C LYS A 273 -39.50 3.53 12.17
N SER A 274 -39.14 4.77 11.79
CA SER A 274 -39.44 5.34 10.45
C SER A 274 -38.61 4.64 9.37
N VAL A 275 -39.22 4.37 8.21
CA VAL A 275 -38.58 3.71 7.04
C VAL A 275 -37.31 4.46 6.59
N SER A 276 -37.29 5.79 6.74
CA SER A 276 -36.11 6.62 6.44
C SER A 276 -34.92 6.31 7.37
N ARG A 277 -35.16 6.05 8.67
CA ARG A 277 -34.09 5.60 9.60
C ARG A 277 -33.65 4.18 9.31
N LEU A 278 -34.55 3.32 8.82
CA LEU A 278 -34.19 1.95 8.43
C LEU A 278 -33.26 1.96 7.20
N LEU A 279 -33.58 2.79 6.20
CA LEU A 279 -32.72 3.04 5.04
C LEU A 279 -31.39 3.67 5.45
N TYR A 280 -31.39 4.65 6.36
CA TYR A 280 -30.15 5.24 6.89
C TYR A 280 -29.27 4.21 7.60
N ASN A 281 -29.86 3.34 8.44
CA ASN A 281 -29.12 2.30 9.15
C ASN A 281 -28.61 1.20 8.21
N TRP A 282 -29.38 0.84 7.19
CA TRP A 282 -28.99 -0.11 6.16
C TRP A 282 -27.87 0.45 5.28
N VAL A 283 -28.01 1.70 4.83
CA VAL A 283 -26.96 2.40 4.09
C VAL A 283 -25.74 2.51 4.97
N CYS A 284 -25.80 2.99 6.22
CA CYS A 284 -24.63 3.18 7.08
C CYS A 284 -24.02 1.89 7.63
N GLY A 285 -24.67 0.73 7.48
CA GLY A 285 -24.17 -0.55 7.98
C GLY A 285 -24.13 -0.63 9.51
N VAL A 286 -25.02 0.11 10.20
CA VAL A 286 -25.07 0.12 11.65
C VAL A 286 -25.61 -1.22 12.14
N GLU A 287 -24.73 -2.04 12.71
CA GLU A 287 -25.16 -3.22 13.46
C GLU A 287 -26.05 -2.78 14.62
N THR A 288 -27.33 -3.14 14.53
CA THR A 288 -28.33 -2.86 15.57
C THR A 288 -28.25 -3.85 16.72
N LYS A 289 -27.40 -4.87 16.62
CA LYS A 289 -27.13 -5.85 17.67
C LYS A 289 -25.91 -5.39 18.46
N PRO A 290 -26.00 -5.25 19.80
CA PRO A 290 -24.82 -4.97 20.61
C PRO A 290 -23.83 -6.14 20.46
N LYS A 291 -22.57 -5.84 20.20
CA LYS A 291 -21.50 -6.84 20.23
C LYS A 291 -21.50 -7.49 21.62
N PRO A 292 -21.40 -8.83 21.74
CA PRO A 292 -21.33 -9.47 23.05
C PRO A 292 -20.15 -8.88 23.81
N LYS A 293 -20.40 -8.32 25.01
CA LYS A 293 -19.33 -7.82 25.88
C LYS A 293 -18.53 -9.04 26.35
N LEU A 294 -17.35 -9.25 25.76
CA LEU A 294 -16.42 -10.27 26.25
C LEU A 294 -16.01 -9.94 27.67
N THR A 295 -16.03 -10.95 28.53
CA THR A 295 -15.58 -10.84 29.93
C THR A 295 -14.12 -10.40 29.94
N LYS A 296 -13.67 -9.59 30.92
CA LYS A 296 -12.26 -9.15 31.01
C LYS A 296 -11.28 -10.33 30.94
N LEU A 297 -11.63 -11.44 31.60
CA LEU A 297 -10.87 -12.68 31.56
C LEU A 297 -10.81 -13.30 30.15
N GLU A 298 -11.91 -13.30 29.39
CA GLU A 298 -11.92 -13.80 28.01
C GLU A 298 -11.06 -12.93 27.08
N LYS A 299 -11.08 -11.59 27.27
CA LYS A 299 -10.19 -10.68 26.53
C LYS A 299 -8.73 -10.95 26.84
N GLU A 300 -8.38 -11.15 28.11
CA GLU A 300 -7.02 -11.48 28.54
C GLU A 300 -6.55 -12.82 27.98
N VAL A 301 -7.41 -13.85 27.98
CA VAL A 301 -7.11 -15.16 27.37
C VAL A 301 -6.89 -15.04 25.87
N ILE A 302 -7.72 -14.28 25.16
CA ILE A 302 -7.54 -14.02 23.72
C ILE A 302 -6.24 -13.25 23.48
N LYS A 303 -5.93 -12.25 24.31
CA LYS A 303 -4.69 -11.48 24.24
C LYS A 303 -3.46 -12.36 24.50
N GLN A 304 -3.53 -13.27 25.47
CA GLN A 304 -2.48 -14.26 25.70
C GLN A 304 -2.31 -15.19 24.50
N LYS A 305 -3.42 -15.64 23.90
CA LYS A 305 -3.39 -16.46 22.68
C LYS A 305 -2.80 -15.72 21.48
N MET A 306 -3.04 -14.41 21.35
CA MET A 306 -2.42 -13.57 20.32
C MET A 306 -0.93 -13.29 20.59
N LYS A 307 -0.52 -13.26 21.87
CA LYS A 307 0.87 -13.06 22.30
C LYS A 307 1.71 -14.33 22.27
N SER A 308 1.11 -15.51 22.22
CA SER A 308 1.86 -16.76 22.22
C SER A 308 2.58 -16.96 20.88
N ILE A 309 3.91 -17.08 20.94
CA ILE A 309 4.77 -17.36 19.77
C ILE A 309 4.70 -18.84 19.34
N ALA A 310 4.11 -19.69 20.19
CA ALA A 310 3.98 -21.12 19.90
C ALA A 310 2.97 -21.34 18.76
N GLU A 311 3.48 -21.75 17.59
CA GLU A 311 2.67 -22.22 16.49
C GLU A 311 2.31 -23.71 16.68
N ASP A 312 1.13 -24.09 16.18
CA ASP A 312 0.76 -25.49 16.07
C ASP A 312 1.73 -26.23 15.11
N PRO A 313 2.17 -27.45 15.43
CA PRO A 313 3.19 -28.17 14.65
C PRO A 313 2.75 -28.46 13.20
N MET A 314 1.45 -28.54 12.94
CA MET A 314 0.91 -28.66 11.57
C MET A 314 1.04 -27.33 10.82
N SER A 315 0.69 -26.21 11.45
CA SER A 315 0.79 -24.87 10.88
C SER A 315 2.23 -24.50 10.54
N THR A 316 3.19 -24.82 11.42
CA THR A 316 4.61 -24.56 11.14
C THR A 316 5.12 -25.38 9.95
N ARG A 317 4.70 -26.65 9.80
CA ARG A 317 5.07 -27.48 8.65
C ARG A 317 4.50 -26.92 7.34
N ILE A 318 3.23 -26.49 7.35
CA ILE A 318 2.58 -25.87 6.20
C ILE A 318 3.28 -24.56 5.84
N ASN A 319 3.53 -23.69 6.82
CA ASN A 319 4.18 -22.41 6.61
C ASN A 319 5.62 -22.58 6.08
N THR A 320 6.37 -23.53 6.64
CA THR A 320 7.73 -23.86 6.17
C THR A 320 7.72 -24.38 4.74
N ALA A 321 6.78 -25.28 4.40
CA ALA A 321 6.64 -25.79 3.03
C ALA A 321 6.25 -24.69 2.04
N ALA A 322 5.30 -23.83 2.40
CA ALA A 322 4.91 -22.68 1.58
C ALA A 322 6.08 -21.72 1.36
N ALA A 323 6.85 -21.40 2.41
CA ALA A 323 8.03 -20.56 2.31
C ALA A 323 9.09 -21.16 1.38
N LEU A 324 9.35 -22.48 1.46
CA LEU A 324 10.28 -23.16 0.55
C LEU A 324 9.80 -23.13 -0.90
N ILE A 325 8.50 -23.34 -1.15
CA ILE A 325 7.93 -23.24 -2.50
C ILE A 325 8.07 -21.82 -3.04
N ILE A 326 7.75 -20.80 -2.24
CA ILE A 326 7.88 -19.40 -2.66
C ILE A 326 9.35 -19.07 -2.96
N CYS A 327 10.29 -19.44 -2.09
CA CYS A 327 11.71 -19.20 -2.32
C CYS A 327 12.21 -19.91 -3.59
N THR A 328 11.82 -21.16 -3.82
CA THR A 328 12.25 -21.90 -5.02
C THR A 328 11.67 -21.29 -6.29
N VAL A 329 10.39 -20.93 -6.31
CA VAL A 329 9.74 -20.27 -7.45
C VAL A 329 10.36 -18.90 -7.70
N CYS A 330 10.58 -18.07 -6.66
CA CYS A 330 11.25 -16.78 -6.81
C CYS A 330 12.66 -16.93 -7.37
N THR A 331 13.45 -17.87 -6.86
CA THR A 331 14.82 -18.10 -7.34
C THR A 331 14.82 -18.59 -8.79
N PHE A 332 13.88 -19.47 -9.16
CA PHE A 332 13.71 -19.92 -10.54
C PHE A 332 13.32 -18.79 -11.48
N LEU A 333 12.35 -17.96 -11.10
CA LEU A 333 11.91 -16.82 -11.91
C LEU A 333 13.03 -15.79 -12.06
N LEU A 334 13.77 -15.50 -10.99
CA LEU A 334 14.92 -14.60 -11.05
C LEU A 334 16.06 -15.17 -11.90
N GLY A 335 16.33 -16.47 -11.84
CA GLY A 335 17.35 -17.11 -12.65
C GLY A 335 16.98 -17.31 -14.12
N PHE A 336 15.68 -17.42 -14.43
CA PHE A 336 15.19 -17.62 -15.79
C PHE A 336 14.89 -16.29 -16.52
N PHE A 337 14.42 -15.27 -15.80
CA PHE A 337 14.01 -13.98 -16.37
C PHE A 337 14.91 -12.79 -16.00
N GLY A 338 15.80 -12.93 -15.01
CA GLY A 338 16.80 -11.91 -14.64
C GLY A 338 18.09 -12.03 -15.44
#